data_AF-A0A833ZRD9-F1
#
_entry.id   AF-A0A833ZRD9-F1
#
_cell.length_a   1.000
_cell.length_b   1.000
_cell.length_c   1.000
_cell.angle_alpha   90.00
_cell.angle_beta   90.00
_cell.angle_gamma   90.00
#
_symmetry.space_group_name_H-M   'P 1'
#
loop_
_entity.id
_entity.type
_entity.pdbx_description
1 polymer ?
#
loop_
_entity_poly.entity_id
_entity_poly.type
_entity_poly.pdbx_seq_one_letter_code
_entity_poly.pdbx_strand_id
1 'polypeptide(L)'
;MPGIDKLPIEETLEDSPQTRSLLGVFEEDATAISNYMNQLYQAMHRIYDAQNELSAATHLTSKLLKEYEKQRFPLGGDDEVMSSTLQQFSKVIDEVSAYFILLE
;
A
#
# COMPACT_ATOMS: atom_id res chain seq x y z
N MET A 1 10.64 -8.96 30.95
CA MET A 1 9.48 -8.33 30.32
C MET A 1 8.66 -7.72 31.45
N PRO A 2 8.56 -6.39 31.57
CA PRO A 2 7.61 -5.80 32.50
C PRO A 2 6.21 -6.26 32.06
N GLY A 3 5.43 -6.78 33.00
CA GLY A 3 4.12 -7.37 32.72
C GLY A 3 3.17 -6.35 32.10
N ILE A 4 2.29 -6.81 31.23
CA ILE A 4 1.17 -6.01 30.71
C ILE A 4 0.44 -5.40 31.90
N ASP A 5 0.34 -4.07 31.95
CA ASP A 5 -0.43 -3.37 32.97
C ASP A 5 -1.91 -3.78 32.82
N LYS A 6 -2.53 -4.19 33.93
CA LYS A 6 -3.92 -4.67 33.96
C LYS A 6 -4.75 -3.83 34.92
N LEU A 7 -5.97 -3.55 34.52
CA LEU A 7 -6.97 -2.94 35.41
C LEU A 7 -7.47 -3.99 36.42
N PRO A 8 -7.42 -3.72 37.74
CA PRO A 8 -7.97 -4.62 38.75
C PRO A 8 -9.50 -4.57 38.72
N ILE A 9 -10.14 -5.67 38.33
CA ILE A 9 -11.60 -5.75 38.18
C ILE A 9 -12.27 -5.86 39.56
N GLU A 10 -11.55 -6.39 40.54
CA GLU A 10 -12.01 -6.60 41.91
C GLU A 10 -12.31 -5.27 42.64
N GLU A 11 -11.62 -4.19 42.25
CA GLU A 11 -11.74 -2.85 42.84
C GLU A 11 -12.84 -2.00 42.17
N THR A 12 -13.48 -2.52 41.12
CA THR A 12 -14.49 -1.76 40.36
C THR A 12 -15.75 -1.43 41.16
N LEU A 13 -16.10 -2.26 42.15
CA LEU A 13 -17.25 -2.03 43.03
C LEU A 13 -16.98 -0.93 44.07
N GLU A 14 -15.71 -0.78 44.49
CA GLU A 14 -15.30 0.20 45.49
C GLU A 14 -15.16 1.61 44.89
N ASP A 15 -14.96 1.70 43.57
CA ASP A 15 -14.92 2.94 42.78
C ASP A 15 -14.01 4.01 43.42
N SER A 16 -12.85 3.56 43.88
CA SER A 16 -11.90 4.40 44.60
C SER A 16 -11.35 5.51 43.69
N PRO A 17 -10.97 6.68 44.23
CA PRO A 17 -10.28 7.72 43.47
C PRO A 17 -9.02 7.22 42.74
N GLN A 18 -8.32 6.24 43.33
CA GLN A 18 -7.14 5.60 42.75
C GLN A 18 -7.50 4.77 41.52
N THR A 19 -8.56 3.96 41.59
CA THR A 19 -9.06 3.14 40.46
C THR A 19 -9.53 4.05 39.31
N ARG A 20 -10.19 5.17 39.61
CA ARG A 20 -10.58 6.18 38.59
C ARG A 20 -9.38 6.86 37.94
N SER A 21 -8.35 7.21 38.72
CA SER A 21 -7.13 7.81 38.18
C SER A 21 -6.39 6.82 37.28
N LEU A 22 -6.31 5.54 37.65
CA LEU A 22 -5.70 4.50 36.82
C LEU A 22 -6.49 4.30 35.53
N LEU A 23 -7.82 4.21 35.61
CA LEU A 23 -8.69 4.11 34.43
C LEU A 23 -8.45 5.28 33.46
N GLY A 24 -8.33 6.51 33.96
CA GLY A 24 -8.02 7.68 33.14
C GLY A 24 -6.70 7.56 32.38
N VAL A 25 -5.65 6.99 32.99
CA VAL A 25 -4.37 6.73 32.31
C VAL A 25 -4.54 5.70 31.18
N PHE A 26 -5.34 4.64 31.39
CA PHE A 26 -5.66 3.67 30.35
C PHE A 26 -6.49 4.30 29.21
N GLU A 27 -7.42 5.20 29.53
CA GLU A 27 -8.20 5.94 28.52
C GLU A 27 -7.32 6.89 27.68
N GLU A 28 -6.38 7.59 28.32
CA GLU A 28 -5.39 8.43 27.63
C GLU A 28 -4.52 7.61 26.68
N ASP A 29 -4.00 6.47 27.15
CA ASP A 29 -3.16 5.58 26.33
C ASP A 29 -3.98 4.95 25.19
N ALA A 30 -5.20 4.50 25.45
CA ALA A 30 -6.10 3.98 24.41
C ALA A 30 -6.39 5.05 23.34
N THR A 31 -6.55 6.30 23.74
CA THR A 31 -6.72 7.42 22.81
C THR A 31 -5.45 7.68 22.00
N ALA A 32 -4.29 7.66 22.63
CA ALA A 32 -3.00 7.81 21.96
C ALA A 32 -2.73 6.69 20.95
N ILE A 33 -2.98 5.43 21.33
CA ILE A 33 -2.88 4.25 20.47
C ILE A 33 -3.87 4.36 19.30
N SER A 34 -5.12 4.73 19.56
CA SER A 34 -6.12 4.89 18.50
C SER A 34 -5.68 5.93 17.48
N ASN A 35 -5.18 7.08 17.94
CA ASN A 35 -4.66 8.13 17.06
C ASN A 35 -3.46 7.66 16.24
N TYR A 36 -2.52 6.94 16.86
CA TYR A 36 -1.36 6.38 16.16
C TYR A 36 -1.77 5.34 15.12
N MET A 37 -2.65 4.40 15.48
CA MET A 37 -3.13 3.35 14.57
C MET A 37 -3.89 3.93 13.38
N ASN A 38 -4.69 4.98 13.60
CA ASN A 38 -5.36 5.68 12.50
C ASN A 38 -4.35 6.34 11.53
N GLN A 39 -3.30 6.98 12.04
CA GLN A 39 -2.26 7.56 11.19
C GLN A 39 -1.49 6.48 10.41
N LEU A 40 -1.14 5.38 11.07
CA LEU A 40 -0.46 4.26 10.45
C LEU A 40 -1.32 3.62 9.35
N TYR A 41 -2.61 3.41 9.64
CA TYR A 41 -3.58 2.89 8.68
C TYR A 41 -3.68 3.78 7.44
N GLN A 42 -3.80 5.10 7.62
CA GLN A 42 -3.84 6.05 6.50
C GLN A 42 -2.55 6.03 5.68
N ALA A 43 -1.38 5.94 6.34
CA ALA A 43 -0.11 5.84 5.65
C ALA A 43 0.00 4.55 4.81
N MET A 44 -0.41 3.41 5.38
CA MET A 44 -0.43 2.13 4.66
C MET A 44 -1.44 2.13 3.50
N HIS A 45 -2.63 2.69 3.71
CA HIS A 45 -3.63 2.81 2.65
C HIS A 45 -3.11 3.64 1.47
N ARG A 46 -2.41 4.74 1.75
CA ARG A 46 -1.79 5.56 0.69
C ARG A 46 -0.71 4.80 -0.09
N ILE A 47 0.06 3.93 0.58
CA ILE A 47 1.05 3.08 -0.09
C ILE A 47 0.34 2.08 -1.01
N TYR A 48 -0.73 1.45 -0.51
CA TYR A 48 -1.55 0.53 -1.28
C TYR A 48 -2.15 1.18 -2.53
N ASP A 49 -2.76 2.37 -2.38
CA ASP A 49 -3.32 3.13 -3.51
C ASP A 49 -2.25 3.46 -4.56
N ALA A 50 -1.07 3.92 -4.13
CA ALA A 50 0.03 4.24 -5.02
C ALA A 50 0.59 3.01 -5.74
N GLN A 51 0.66 1.86 -5.06
CA GLN A 51 1.05 0.59 -5.68
C GLN A 51 0.05 0.14 -6.75
N ASN A 52 -1.25 0.28 -6.47
CA ASN A 52 -2.30 -0.03 -7.44
C ASN A 52 -2.23 0.88 -8.67
N GLU A 53 -2.04 2.19 -8.47
CA GLU A 53 -1.89 3.14 -9.57
C GLU A 53 -0.62 2.85 -10.39
N LEU A 54 0.49 2.52 -9.73
CA LEU A 54 1.73 2.13 -10.41
C LEU A 54 1.55 0.85 -11.24
N SER A 55 0.85 -0.16 -10.71
CA SER A 55 0.53 -1.39 -11.43
C SER A 55 -0.29 -1.09 -12.69
N ALA A 56 -1.34 -0.27 -12.56
CA ALA A 56 -2.17 0.14 -13.70
C ALA A 56 -1.38 0.93 -14.76
N ALA A 57 -0.53 1.87 -14.34
CA ALA A 57 0.31 2.66 -15.25
C ALA A 57 1.36 1.79 -15.97
N THR A 58 1.95 0.83 -15.26
CA THR A 58 2.92 -0.12 -15.81
C THR A 58 2.26 -1.02 -16.86
N HIS A 59 1.08 -1.56 -16.56
CA HIS A 59 0.31 -2.35 -17.51
C HIS A 59 -0.09 -1.56 -18.77
N LEU A 60 -0.57 -0.31 -18.59
CA LEU A 60 -0.90 0.58 -19.70
C LEU A 60 0.33 0.87 -20.57
N THR A 61 1.50 1.08 -19.96
CA THR A 61 2.75 1.31 -20.68
C THR A 61 3.12 0.11 -21.54
N SER A 62 3.08 -1.10 -21.00
CA SER A 62 3.32 -2.34 -21.77
C SER A 62 2.34 -2.46 -22.95
N LYS A 63 1.05 -2.18 -22.72
CA LYS A 63 0.03 -2.20 -23.77
C LYS A 63 0.35 -1.24 -24.91
N LEU A 64 0.71 0.02 -24.61
CA LEU A 64 1.03 1.02 -25.63
C LEU A 64 2.26 0.63 -26.45
N LEU A 65 3.29 0.06 -25.81
CA LEU A 65 4.48 -0.43 -26.51
C LEU A 65 4.14 -1.56 -27.50
N LYS A 66 3.22 -2.46 -27.13
CA LYS A 66 2.73 -3.53 -28.02
C LYS A 66 1.82 -3.03 -29.14
N GLU A 67 1.11 -1.93 -28.90
CA GLU A 67 0.24 -1.31 -29.91
C GLU A 67 1.01 -0.53 -30.98
N TYR A 68 2.27 -0.15 -30.70
CA TYR A 68 3.13 0.55 -31.66
C TYR A 68 3.20 -0.16 -33.02
N GLU A 69 3.38 -1.48 -33.05
CA GLU A 69 3.48 -2.26 -34.29
C GLU A 69 2.17 -2.31 -35.08
N LYS A 70 1.04 -2.11 -34.40
CA LYS A 70 -0.30 -2.08 -35.03
C LYS A 70 -0.59 -0.72 -35.64
N GLN A 71 0.16 0.31 -35.26
CA GLN A 71 -0.05 1.66 -35.73
C GLN A 71 0.61 1.86 -37.10
N ARG A 72 -0.17 2.30 -38.08
CA ARG A 72 0.37 2.63 -39.41
C ARG A 72 0.89 4.06 -39.41
N PHE A 73 2.20 4.20 -39.27
CA PHE A 73 2.86 5.50 -39.38
C PHE A 73 3.13 5.83 -40.85
N PRO A 74 2.70 6.99 -41.37
CA PRO A 74 2.88 7.34 -42.79
C PRO A 74 4.34 7.44 -43.25
N LEU A 75 5.26 7.68 -42.30
CA LEU A 75 6.70 7.77 -42.50
C LEU A 75 7.46 6.59 -41.88
N GLY A 76 6.76 5.72 -41.14
CA GLY A 76 7.36 4.52 -40.58
C GLY A 76 7.36 3.46 -41.66
N GLY A 77 8.53 3.17 -42.24
CA GLY A 77 8.71 1.93 -43.00
C GLY A 77 8.66 0.71 -42.07
N ASP A 78 8.95 -0.47 -42.60
CA ASP A 78 9.17 -1.70 -41.82
C ASP A 78 10.47 -1.57 -41.01
N ASP A 79 10.46 -0.76 -39.94
CA ASP A 79 11.57 -0.65 -38.99
C ASP A 79 11.49 -1.79 -37.98
N GLU A 80 11.97 -2.97 -38.40
CA GLU A 80 12.02 -4.19 -37.58
C GLU A 80 12.85 -4.00 -36.29
N VAL A 81 13.83 -3.09 -36.30
CA VAL A 81 14.69 -2.84 -35.13
C VAL A 81 13.91 -2.10 -34.05
N MET A 82 13.17 -1.05 -34.42
CA MET A 82 12.31 -0.33 -33.48
C MET A 82 11.21 -1.24 -32.93
N SER A 83 10.55 -1.99 -33.82
CA SER A 83 9.48 -2.94 -33.49
C SER A 83 9.95 -3.98 -32.44
N SER A 84 11.05 -4.67 -32.73
CA SER A 84 11.62 -5.68 -31.83
C SER A 84 12.12 -5.10 -30.51
N THR A 85 12.69 -3.89 -30.52
CA THR A 85 13.15 -3.21 -29.29
C THR A 85 11.97 -2.87 -28.37
N LEU A 86 10.88 -2.34 -28.92
CA LEU A 86 9.68 -2.01 -28.14
C LEU A 86 8.98 -3.26 -27.61
N GLN A 87 8.98 -4.36 -28.37
CA GLN A 87 8.51 -5.65 -27.85
C GLN A 87 9.35 -6.15 -26.67
N GLN A 88 10.69 -6.06 -26.76
CA GLN A 88 11.57 -6.43 -25.65
C GLN A 88 11.28 -5.59 -24.39
N PHE A 89 11.11 -4.27 -24.54
CA PHE A 89 10.73 -3.41 -23.43
C PHE A 89 9.37 -3.76 -22.85
N SER A 90 8.37 -4.05 -23.70
CA SER A 90 7.03 -4.45 -23.22
C SER A 90 7.07 -5.71 -22.37
N LYS A 91 7.95 -6.67 -22.72
CA LYS A 91 8.12 -7.92 -21.98
C LYS A 91 8.75 -7.71 -20.60
N VAL A 92 9.77 -6.86 -20.52
CA VAL A 92 10.39 -6.47 -19.23
C VAL A 92 9.36 -5.74 -18.35
N ILE A 93 8.53 -4.88 -18.94
CA ILE A 93 7.49 -4.14 -18.22
C ILE A 93 6.38 -5.08 -17.73
N ASP A 94 5.99 -6.10 -18.49
CA ASP A 94 5.06 -7.13 -18.01
C ASP A 94 5.63 -7.92 -16.82
N GLU A 95 6.91 -8.28 -16.87
CA GLU A 95 7.58 -8.97 -15.76
C GLU A 95 7.60 -8.07 -14.51
N VAL A 96 7.93 -6.78 -14.66
CA VAL A 96 7.86 -5.79 -13.57
C VAL A 96 6.44 -5.65 -13.04
N SER A 97 5.43 -5.62 -13.91
CA SER A 97 4.01 -5.56 -13.52
C SER A 97 3.59 -6.78 -12.69
N ALA A 98 4.11 -7.97 -13.02
CA ALA A 98 3.78 -9.19 -12.28
C ALA A 98 4.30 -9.16 -10.83
N TYR A 99 5.44 -8.51 -10.57
CA TYR A 99 5.94 -8.31 -9.20
C TYR A 99 5.03 -7.40 -8.37
N PHE A 100 4.42 -6.37 -8.98
CA PHE A 100 3.47 -5.51 -8.27
C PHE A 100 2.17 -6.24 -7.90
N ILE A 101 1.72 -7.18 -8.73
CA ILE A 101 0.50 -7.97 -8.50
C ILE A 101 0.72 -9.09 -7.46
N LEU A 102 1.89 -9.73 -7.44
CA LEU A 102 2.20 -10.81 -6.49
C LEU A 102 2.44 -10.34 -5.04
N LEU A 103 2.49 -9.03 -4.82
CA LEU A 103 2.65 -8.41 -3.50
C LEU A 103 1.30 -8.04 -2.84
N GLU A 104 0.16 -8.22 -3.54
CA GLU A 104 -1.19 -8.25 -2.95
C GLU A 104 -1.54 -9.62 -2.36
#